data_AF-A0A6M0ARC6-F1
#
_entry.id   AF-A0A6M0ARC6-F1
#
_cell.length_a   1.000
_cell.length_b   1.000
_cell.length_c   1.000
_cell.angle_alpha   90.00
_cell.angle_beta   90.00
_cell.angle_gamma   90.00
#
_symmetry.space_group_name_H-M   'P 1'
#
loop_
_entity.id
_entity.type
_entity.pdbx_description
1 polymer ?
#
loop_
_entity_poly.entity_id
_entity_poly.type
_entity_poly.pdbx_seq_one_letter_code
_entity_poly.pdbx_strand_id
1 'polypeptide(L)' 'MPFPDQDLSIILGKHIIYTYENGWQYEYYFKSETEGHYRIFSGHVAGRWVTNRKYHMTNIGHDLIR' A
#
# COMPACT_ATOMS: atom_id res chain seq x y z
N MET A 1 -14.67 -21.89 -5.81
CA MET A 1 -15.15 -20.78 -4.96
C MET A 1 -15.44 -19.60 -5.88
N PRO A 2 -16.51 -18.83 -5.67
CA PRO A 2 -16.70 -17.58 -6.43
C PRO A 2 -15.54 -16.63 -6.17
N PHE A 3 -15.21 -15.78 -7.15
CA PHE A 3 -14.24 -14.71 -6.95
C PHE A 3 -14.78 -13.73 -5.89
N PRO A 4 -13.93 -13.17 -5.02
CA PRO A 4 -14.35 -12.14 -4.08
C PRO A 4 -14.79 -10.88 -4.82
N ASP A 5 -15.78 -10.19 -4.27
CA ASP A 5 -16.17 -8.86 -4.73
C ASP A 5 -14.98 -7.90 -4.64
N GLN A 6 -14.80 -7.06 -5.66
CA GLN A 6 -13.67 -6.12 -5.72
C GLN A 6 -13.96 -4.83 -4.93
N ASP A 7 -14.51 -4.98 -3.72
CA ASP A 7 -14.62 -3.87 -2.77
C ASP A 7 -13.25 -3.61 -2.14
N LEU A 8 -12.73 -2.40 -2.32
CA LEU A 8 -11.43 -1.96 -1.83
C LEU A 8 -11.57 -0.96 -0.66
N SER A 9 -12.80 -0.71 -0.20
CA SER A 9 -13.12 0.28 0.84
C SER A 9 -12.32 0.11 2.14
N ILE A 10 -11.89 -1.11 2.45
CA ILE A 10 -11.08 -1.42 3.63
C ILE A 10 -9.73 -0.68 3.68
N ILE A 11 -9.12 -0.42 2.52
CA ILE A 11 -7.76 0.13 2.42
C ILE A 11 -7.69 1.52 1.79
N LEU A 12 -8.68 1.91 0.97
CA LEU A 12 -8.69 3.23 0.35
C LEU A 12 -8.69 4.36 1.40
N GLY A 13 -7.85 5.36 1.18
CA GLY A 13 -7.63 6.48 2.09
C GLY A 13 -6.79 6.15 3.33
N LYS A 14 -6.40 4.88 3.54
CA LYS A 14 -5.52 4.53 4.66
C LYS A 14 -4.12 5.08 4.46
N HIS A 15 -3.53 5.50 5.57
CA HIS A 15 -2.15 5.92 5.68
C HIS A 15 -1.46 5.04 6.72
N ILE A 16 -0.43 4.30 6.30
CA ILE A 16 0.26 3.33 7.14
C ILE A 16 1.75 3.63 7.19
N ILE A 17 2.34 3.41 8.37
CA ILE A 17 3.78 3.35 8.56
C ILE A 17 4.08 1.95 9.09
N TYR A 18 5.02 1.26 8.45
CA TYR A 18 5.38 -0.10 8.80
C TYR A 18 6.88 -0.30 8.77
N THR A 19 7.37 -1.16 9.64
CA THR A 19 8.78 -1.52 9.76
C THR A 19 8.93 -2.99 9.41
N TYR A 20 9.73 -3.28 8.40
CA TYR A 20 10.13 -4.65 8.08
C TYR A 20 11.01 -5.24 9.20
N GLU A 21 11.07 -6.57 9.29
CA GLU A 21 11.91 -7.27 10.27
C GLU A 21 13.40 -6.88 10.17
N ASN A 22 13.87 -6.55 8.98
CA ASN A 22 15.24 -6.06 8.74
C ASN A 22 15.48 -4.59 9.18
N GLY A 23 14.52 -3.96 9.86
CA GLY A 23 14.60 -2.61 10.40
C GLY A 23 14.30 -1.49 9.40
N TRP A 24 13.96 -1.81 8.15
CA TRP A 24 13.62 -0.78 7.17
C TRP A 24 12.20 -0.26 7.38
N GLN A 25 12.05 1.06 7.47
CA GLN A 25 10.77 1.70 7.76
C GLN A 25 10.25 2.44 6.53
N TYR A 26 8.98 2.19 6.22
CA TYR A 26 8.28 2.68 5.06
C TYR A 26 6.96 3.33 5.48
N GLU A 27 6.49 4.25 4.64
CA GLU A 27 5.21 4.93 4.72
C GLU A 27 4.46 4.72 3.41
N TYR A 28 3.17 4.45 3.48
CA TYR A 28 2.31 4.33 2.31
C TYR A 28 0.94 4.96 2.53
N TYR A 29 0.48 5.74 1.55
CA TYR A 29 -0.86 6.31 1.49
C TYR A 29 -1.61 5.80 0.24
N PHE A 30 -2.74 5.14 0.46
CA PHE A 30 -3.61 4.57 -0.57
C PHE A 30 -4.61 5.63 -1.06
N LYS A 31 -4.19 6.49 -1.98
CA LYS A 31 -4.96 7.66 -2.43
C LYS A 31 -6.26 7.30 -3.17
N SER A 32 -6.22 6.32 -4.07
CA SER A 32 -7.37 5.84 -4.85
C SER A 32 -7.12 4.42 -5.34
N GLU A 33 -8.09 3.78 -6.00
CA GLU A 33 -7.96 2.40 -6.49
C GLU A 33 -6.78 2.15 -7.45
N THR A 34 -6.23 3.22 -8.04
CA THR A 34 -5.15 3.11 -9.04
C THR A 34 -3.92 3.94 -8.71
N GLU A 35 -3.91 4.65 -7.58
CA GLU A 35 -2.81 5.55 -7.21
C GLU A 35 -2.47 5.54 -5.72
N GLY A 36 -1.18 5.71 -5.42
CA GLY A 36 -0.68 5.84 -4.05
C GLY A 36 0.59 6.65 -3.96
N HIS A 37 0.89 7.07 -2.73
CA HIS A 37 2.08 7.82 -2.37
C HIS A 37 2.88 6.99 -1.38
N TYR A 38 4.21 7.01 -1.46
CA TYR A 38 5.05 6.32 -0.47
C TYR A 38 6.33 7.08 -0.16
N ARG A 39 6.85 6.88 1.05
CA ARG A 39 8.14 7.38 1.51
C ARG A 39 8.91 6.25 2.19
N ILE A 40 10.23 6.28 2.01
CA ILE A 40 11.15 5.34 2.62
C ILE A 40 11.97 6.09 3.66
N PHE A 41 11.78 5.76 4.94
CA PHE A 41 12.47 6.43 6.05
C PHE A 41 13.86 5.88 6.30
N SER A 42 14.05 4.55 6.21
CA SER A 42 15.33 3.89 6.47
C SER A 42 15.58 2.73 5.50
N GLY A 43 16.83 2.24 5.46
CA GLY A 43 17.27 1.17 4.56
C GLY A 43 18.07 1.68 3.36
N HIS A 44 18.21 0.83 2.34
CA HIS A 44 19.12 1.07 1.21
C HIS A 44 18.79 2.33 0.41
N VAL A 45 17.51 2.70 0.32
CA VAL A 45 17.01 3.85 -0.46
C VAL A 45 16.28 4.87 0.42
N ALA A 46 16.74 5.03 1.67
CA ALA A 46 16.22 6.01 2.62
C ALA A 46 16.19 7.42 2.00
N GLY A 47 15.12 8.17 2.28
CA GLY A 47 14.87 9.51 1.72
C GLY A 47 14.09 9.50 0.40
N ARG A 48 13.94 8.34 -0.27
CA ARG A 48 13.09 8.24 -1.47
C ARG A 48 11.63 8.51 -1.10
N TRP A 49 11.00 9.41 -1.86
CA TRP A 49 9.58 9.73 -1.80
C TRP A 49 9.00 9.70 -3.21
N VAL A 50 7.81 9.12 -3.38
CA VAL A 50 7.10 9.11 -4.66
C VAL A 50 5.62 9.41 -4.46
N THR A 51 5.10 10.37 -5.24
CA THR A 51 3.68 10.69 -5.33
C THR A 51 3.06 10.21 -6.64
N ASN A 52 1.75 9.95 -6.62
CA ASN A 52 0.92 9.59 -7.78
C ASN A 52 1.47 8.35 -8.54
N ARG A 53 2.00 7.38 -7.79
CA ARG A 53 2.46 6.11 -8.37
C ARG A 53 1.26 5.28 -8.76
N LYS A 54 1.17 4.89 -10.04
CA LYS A 54 0.18 3.93 -10.53
C LYS A 54 0.46 2.52 -10.02
N TYR A 55 -0.60 1.78 -9.70
CA TYR A 55 -0.57 0.36 -9.35
C TYR A 55 -1.84 -0.35 -9.80
N HIS A 56 -1.84 -1.67 -9.67
CA HIS A 56 -3.02 -2.52 -9.78
C HIS A 56 -3.31 -3.11 -8.41
N MET A 57 -4.56 -3.01 -7.97
CA MET A 57 -4.99 -3.48 -6.66
C MET A 57 -6.22 -4.37 -6.82
N THR A 58 -6.26 -5.47 -6.07
CA THR A 58 -7.29 -6.49 -6.14
C THR A 58 -7.65 -6.98 -4.75
N ASN A 59 -8.94 -7.20 -4.51
CA ASN A 59 -9.41 -7.89 -3.30
C ASN A 59 -9.27 -9.40 -3.53
N ILE A 60 -8.59 -10.09 -2.60
CA ILE A 60 -8.40 -11.55 -2.66
C ILE A 60 -9.21 -12.30 -1.58
N GLY A 61 -10.10 -11.60 -0.87
CA GLY A 61 -10.98 -12.11 0.18
C GLY A 61 -10.37 -12.01 1.58
N HIS A 62 -11.21 -12.16 2.60
CA HIS A 62 -10.81 -12.17 4.02
C HIS A 62 -9.96 -10.95 4.43
N ASP A 63 -10.39 -9.75 4.03
CA ASP A 63 -9.70 -8.49 4.34
C ASP A 63 -8.26 -8.40 3.82
N LEU A 64 -7.91 -9.22 2.81
CA LEU A 64 -6.61 -9.22 2.15
C LEU A 64 -6.68 -8.53 0.79
N ILE A 65 -5.70 -7.65 0.55
CA ILE A 65 -5.55 -6.86 -0.67
C ILE A 65 -4.19 -7.18 -1.31
N ARG A 66 -4.16 -7.28 -2.64
CA ARG A 66 -2.97 -7.53 -3.45
C ARG A 66 -2.76 -6.46 -4.50
#